data_AF-A0A7S3PGH7-F1
#
_entry.id   AF-A0A7S3PGH7-F1
#
_cell.length_a   1.000
_cell.length_b   1.000
_cell.length_c   1.000
_cell.angle_alpha   90.00
_cell.angle_beta   90.00
_cell.angle_gamma   90.00
#
_symmetry.space_group_name_H-M   'P 1'
#
loop_
_entity.id
_entity.type
_entity.pdbx_description
1 polymer ?
#
loop_
_entity_poly.entity_id
_entity_poly.type
_entity_poly.pdbx_seq_one_letter_code
_entity_poly.pdbx_strand_id
1 'polypeptide(L)'
;GFHPFLDIDKHKVRKNVERGLWQFGPPQAWMSVSEEAKDFIKMCLNPEPSARYTYEQLLEHEWLAQVDDDATRNKGVPIVMWNQALPRSQQKLMKGLYTKGAKHTKVHKLL
;
A
#
# COMPACT_ATOMS: atom_id res chain seq x y z
N GLY A 1 -5.32 -1.97 13.94
CA GLY A 1 -5.47 -0.89 12.94
C GLY A 1 -6.89 -0.38 12.98
N PHE A 2 -7.08 0.91 12.71
CA PHE A 2 -8.41 1.55 12.63
C PHE A 2 -8.93 1.50 11.19
N HIS A 3 -10.24 1.29 11.03
CA HIS A 3 -10.86 1.32 9.69
C HIS A 3 -10.97 2.77 9.20
N PRO A 4 -10.58 3.11 7.96
CA PRO A 4 -10.49 4.50 7.49
C PRO A 4 -11.84 5.22 7.36
N PHE A 5 -12.93 4.47 7.13
CA PHE A 5 -14.30 5.01 7.03
C PHE A 5 -15.13 4.84 8.31
N LEU A 6 -14.49 4.56 9.45
CA LEU A 6 -15.18 4.27 10.70
C LEU A 6 -15.93 5.49 11.22
N ASP A 7 -17.19 5.27 11.59
CA ASP A 7 -18.06 6.24 12.25
C ASP A 7 -18.77 5.50 13.40
N ILE A 8 -19.21 6.24 14.42
CA ILE A 8 -20.01 5.72 15.54
C ILE A 8 -21.35 5.19 15.00
N ASP A 9 -21.90 5.85 13.99
CA ASP A 9 -23.13 5.44 13.32
C ASP A 9 -22.82 4.57 12.09
N LYS A 10 -23.28 3.32 12.12
CA LYS A 10 -23.13 2.35 11.02
C LYS A 10 -23.72 2.85 9.70
N HIS A 11 -24.79 3.64 9.72
CA HIS A 11 -25.38 4.21 8.50
C HIS A 11 -24.47 5.26 7.87
N LYS A 12 -23.68 5.98 8.69
CA LYS A 12 -22.69 6.94 8.20
C LYS A 12 -21.47 6.24 7.60
N VAL A 13 -21.04 5.09 8.13
CA VAL A 13 -19.94 4.31 7.54
C VAL A 13 -20.18 4.02 6.06
N ARG A 14 -21.37 3.56 5.68
CA ARG A 14 -21.71 3.32 4.27
C ARG A 14 -21.62 4.61 3.45
N LYS A 15 -22.19 5.71 3.94
CA LYS A 15 -22.14 7.01 3.26
C LYS A 15 -20.70 7.52 3.12
N ASN A 16 -19.84 7.26 4.10
CA ASN A 16 -18.44 7.62 4.08
C ASN A 16 -17.69 6.86 2.99
N VAL A 17 -17.96 5.56 2.82
CA VAL A 17 -17.42 4.76 1.70
C VAL A 17 -17.90 5.32 0.36
N GLU A 18 -19.20 5.58 0.22
CA GLU A 18 -19.79 6.10 -1.03
C GLU A 18 -19.25 7.48 -1.42
N ARG A 19 -18.95 8.33 -0.44
CA ARG A 19 -18.40 9.67 -0.64
C ARG A 19 -16.87 9.72 -0.64
N GLY A 20 -16.21 8.59 -0.37
CA GLY A 20 -14.77 8.54 -0.14
C GLY A 20 -14.30 9.41 1.03
N LEU A 21 -15.15 9.62 2.05
CA LEU A 21 -14.81 10.36 3.26
C LEU A 21 -14.05 9.44 4.22
N TRP A 22 -12.76 9.63 4.33
CA TRP A 22 -11.92 8.89 5.28
C TRP A 22 -10.97 9.84 5.99
N GLN A 23 -10.43 9.39 7.12
CA GLN A 23 -9.45 10.12 7.89
C GLN A 23 -8.43 9.17 8.50
N PHE A 24 -7.24 9.69 8.81
CA PHE A 24 -6.34 8.99 9.71
C PHE A 24 -7.00 8.82 11.07
N GLY A 25 -6.67 7.72 11.74
CA GLY A 25 -7.13 7.46 13.10
C GLY A 25 -6.60 8.50 14.11
N PRO A 26 -6.81 8.28 15.41
CA PRO A 26 -6.32 9.17 16.44
C PRO A 26 -4.84 9.51 16.23
N PRO A 27 -4.42 10.79 16.36
CA PRO A 27 -3.05 11.22 16.06
C PRO A 27 -1.99 10.36 16.73
N GLN A 28 -2.23 9.93 17.97
CA GLN A 28 -1.30 9.09 18.76
C GLN A 28 -0.95 7.77 18.07
N ALA A 29 -1.86 7.20 17.27
CA ALA A 29 -1.62 5.98 16.51
C ALA A 29 -0.82 6.21 15.21
N TRP A 30 -0.68 7.46 14.77
CA TRP A 30 -0.06 7.87 13.51
C TRP A 30 1.12 8.83 13.69
N MET A 31 1.50 9.15 14.93
CA MET A 31 2.64 10.02 15.24
C MET A 31 3.99 9.43 14.79
N SER A 32 4.14 8.11 14.83
CA SER A 32 5.37 7.41 14.43
C SER A 32 5.40 7.03 12.94
N VAL A 33 4.31 7.29 12.21
CA VAL A 33 4.23 7.02 10.78
C VAL A 33 4.79 8.24 10.03
N SER A 34 5.70 8.00 9.08
CA SER A 34 6.33 9.06 8.31
C SER A 34 5.32 9.83 7.46
N GLU A 35 5.62 11.08 7.11
CA GLU A 35 4.71 11.91 6.33
C GLU A 35 4.58 11.40 4.89
N GLU A 36 5.64 10.85 4.32
CA GLU A 36 5.65 10.21 2.99
C GLU A 36 4.73 8.99 2.97
N ALA A 37 4.70 8.21 4.05
CA ALA A 37 3.80 7.07 4.19
C ALA A 37 2.33 7.50 4.27
N LYS A 38 2.05 8.61 4.97
CA LYS A 38 0.70 9.20 5.03
C LYS A 38 0.31 9.74 3.66
N ASP A 39 1.22 10.38 2.95
CA ASP A 39 0.96 10.91 1.62
C ASP A 39 0.63 9.82 0.60
N PHE A 40 1.40 8.72 0.62
CA PHE A 40 1.13 7.52 -0.18
C PHE A 40 -0.30 7.01 0.01
N ILE A 41 -0.77 6.93 1.25
CA ILE A 41 -2.14 6.49 1.58
C ILE A 41 -3.17 7.48 1.02
N LYS A 42 -2.89 8.79 1.05
CA LYS A 42 -3.78 9.80 0.47
C LYS A 42 -3.93 9.62 -1.04
N MET A 43 -2.83 9.36 -1.74
CA MET A 43 -2.87 9.10 -3.19
C MET A 43 -3.65 7.82 -3.53
N CYS A 44 -3.56 6.79 -2.68
CA CYS A 44 -4.33 5.55 -2.83
C CYS A 44 -5.83 5.73 -2.60
N LEU A 45 -6.19 6.49 -1.56
CA LEU A 45 -7.57 6.66 -1.11
C LEU A 45 -8.18 7.99 -1.58
N ASN A 46 -7.70 8.55 -2.70
CA ASN A 46 -8.29 9.75 -3.26
C ASN A 46 -9.75 9.48 -3.67
N PRO A 47 -10.74 10.22 -3.13
CA PRO A 47 -12.15 10.04 -3.48
C PRO A 47 -12.40 10.31 -4.96
N GLU A 48 -11.66 11.25 -5.55
CA GLU A 48 -11.78 11.61 -6.95
C GLU A 48 -11.02 10.58 -7.82
N PRO A 49 -11.70 9.77 -8.65
CA PRO A 49 -11.05 8.70 -9.39
C PRO A 49 -10.03 9.20 -10.40
N SER A 50 -10.26 10.39 -10.97
CA SER A 50 -9.34 11.02 -11.94
C SER A 50 -8.04 11.51 -11.30
N ALA A 51 -8.05 11.80 -10.00
CA ALA A 51 -6.89 12.22 -9.23
C ALA A 51 -6.29 11.08 -8.37
N ARG A 52 -6.88 9.89 -8.41
CA ARG A 52 -6.35 8.70 -7.74
C ARG A 52 -5.18 8.15 -8.54
N TYR A 53 -4.05 7.96 -7.88
CA TYR A 53 -2.87 7.47 -8.56
C TYR A 53 -3.09 6.07 -9.09
N THR A 54 -2.59 5.84 -10.30
CA THR A 54 -2.51 4.49 -10.85
C THR A 54 -1.47 3.67 -10.09
N TYR A 55 -1.48 2.36 -10.31
CA TYR A 55 -0.52 1.47 -9.68
C TYR A 55 0.93 1.86 -10.02
N GLU A 56 1.20 2.23 -11.27
CA GLU A 56 2.52 2.64 -11.76
C GLU A 56 3.00 3.92 -11.06
N GLN A 57 2.12 4.92 -10.95
CA GLN A 57 2.43 6.17 -10.24
C GLN A 57 2.69 5.94 -8.75
N LEU A 58 1.98 4.99 -8.13
CA LEU A 58 2.22 4.61 -6.74
C LEU A 58 3.57 3.92 -6.55
N LEU A 59 4.02 3.10 -7.49
CA LEU A 59 5.33 2.44 -7.42
C LEU A 59 6.49 3.44 -7.40
N GLU A 60 6.33 4.57 -8.08
CA GLU A 60 7.33 5.65 -8.16
C GLU A 60 7.26 6.61 -6.96
N HIS A 61 6.30 6.44 -6.04
CA HIS A 61 6.12 7.32 -4.89
C HIS A 61 7.30 7.21 -3.92
N GLU A 62 7.73 8.35 -3.35
CA GLU A 62 8.91 8.47 -2.47
C GLU A 62 8.93 7.44 -1.33
N TRP A 63 7.79 7.22 -0.68
CA TRP A 63 7.68 6.22 0.38
C TRP A 63 8.08 4.78 -0.03
N LEU A 64 7.85 4.39 -1.28
CA LEU A 64 8.31 3.10 -1.82
C LEU A 64 9.69 3.21 -2.45
N ALA A 65 10.01 4.32 -3.11
CA ALA A 65 11.31 4.54 -3.75
C ALA A 65 12.48 4.64 -2.75
N GLN A 66 12.23 5.12 -1.52
CA GLN A 66 13.25 5.21 -0.45
C GLN A 66 13.68 3.84 0.12
N VAL A 67 13.03 2.74 -0.27
CA VAL A 67 13.39 1.39 0.18
C VAL A 67 14.72 0.90 -0.45
N ASP A 68 15.27 1.64 -1.42
CA ASP A 68 16.46 1.23 -2.17
C ASP A 68 17.82 1.71 -1.60
N ASP A 69 17.86 2.59 -0.58
CA ASP A 69 19.11 3.35 -0.29
C ASP A 69 19.94 2.99 0.96
N ASP A 70 19.68 1.94 1.74
CA ASP A 70 20.74 1.48 2.69
C ASP A 70 20.70 0.04 3.23
N ALA A 71 19.64 -0.75 3.01
CA ALA A 71 19.54 -2.11 3.60
C ALA A 71 19.35 -3.26 2.59
N THR A 72 19.08 -2.97 1.32
CA THR A 72 18.59 -3.95 0.35
C THR A 72 19.51 -4.16 -0.86
N ARG A 73 20.71 -3.55 -0.87
CA ARG A 73 21.78 -3.85 -1.85
C ARG A 73 22.42 -5.23 -1.61
N ASN A 74 21.61 -6.28 -1.43
CA ASN A 74 22.07 -7.65 -1.57
C ASN A 74 21.65 -8.15 -2.96
N LYS A 75 22.53 -7.93 -3.94
CA LYS A 75 22.48 -8.58 -5.25
C LYS A 75 22.53 -10.09 -5.03
N GLY A 76 21.37 -10.76 -5.11
CA GLY A 76 21.30 -12.22 -5.18
C GLY A 76 20.64 -12.94 -4.01
N VAL A 77 19.59 -12.40 -3.40
CA VAL A 77 18.78 -13.16 -2.44
C VAL A 77 17.55 -13.75 -3.14
N PRO A 78 17.46 -15.08 -3.31
CA PRO A 78 16.33 -15.72 -3.99
C PRO A 78 14.98 -15.44 -3.31
N ILE A 79 13.91 -15.37 -4.11
CA ILE A 79 12.48 -15.16 -3.71
C ILE A 79 12.01 -16.04 -2.53
N VAL A 80 12.70 -17.15 -2.25
CA VAL A 80 12.41 -18.06 -1.13
C VAL A 80 12.85 -17.55 0.26
N MET A 81 13.71 -16.52 0.34
CA MET A 81 14.25 -16.04 1.64
C MET A 81 13.39 -14.96 2.33
N TRP A 82 12.29 -14.52 1.71
CA TRP A 82 11.47 -13.39 2.19
C TRP A 82 10.63 -13.70 3.45
N ASN A 83 10.68 -14.93 3.95
CA ASN A 83 10.00 -15.33 5.19
C ASN A 83 10.75 -14.96 6.47
N GLN A 84 12.02 -14.52 6.38
CA GLN A 84 12.86 -14.26 7.57
C GLN A 84 13.24 -12.78 7.77
N ALA A 85 13.16 -11.94 6.73
CA ALA A 85 13.69 -10.57 6.78
C ALA A 85 12.65 -9.45 6.96
N LEU A 86 11.35 -9.72 6.85
CA LEU A 86 10.29 -8.70 6.92
C LEU A 86 9.39 -8.88 8.15
N PRO A 87 9.01 -7.80 8.86
CA PRO A 87 7.96 -7.83 9.87
C PRO A 87 6.66 -8.47 9.34
N ARG A 88 5.93 -9.23 10.18
CA ARG A 88 4.73 -9.99 9.76
C ARG A 88 3.67 -9.13 9.06
N SER A 89 3.59 -7.84 9.39
CA SER A 89 2.72 -6.86 8.74
C SER A 89 3.03 -6.69 7.24
N GLN A 90 4.31 -6.65 6.89
CA GLN A 90 4.80 -6.47 5.52
C GLN A 90 4.74 -7.78 4.71
N GLN A 91 4.89 -8.94 5.38
CA GLN A 91 4.75 -10.24 4.71
C GLN A 91 3.35 -10.45 4.11
N LYS A 92 2.30 -10.01 4.80
CA LYS A 92 0.91 -10.20 4.34
C LYS A 92 0.59 -9.35 3.11
N LEU A 93 1.10 -8.11 3.08
CA LEU A 93 0.93 -7.19 1.95
C LEU A 93 1.68 -7.69 0.71
N MET A 94 2.95 -8.09 0.87
CA MET A 94 3.79 -8.58 -0.23
C MET A 94 3.25 -9.89 -0.83
N LYS A 95 2.77 -10.82 0.00
CA LYS A 95 2.11 -12.05 -0.48
C LYS A 95 0.86 -11.73 -1.31
N GLY A 96 0.11 -10.69 -0.94
CA GLY A 96 -1.08 -10.23 -1.67
C GLY A 96 -0.76 -9.56 -3.01
N LEU A 97 0.32 -8.79 -3.10
CA LEU A 97 0.77 -8.17 -4.36
C LEU A 97 1.24 -9.23 -5.37
N TYR A 98 2.10 -10.15 -4.94
CA TYR A 98 2.69 -11.15 -5.84
C TYR A 98 1.64 -12.13 -6.41
N THR A 99 0.69 -12.55 -5.58
CA THR A 99 -0.38 -13.48 -6.00
C THR A 99 -1.41 -12.84 -6.94
N LYS A 100 -1.56 -11.51 -6.92
CA LYS A 100 -2.44 -10.78 -7.86
C LYS A 100 -1.71 -10.41 -9.16
N GLY A 101 -0.41 -10.15 -9.12
CA GLY A 101 0.40 -9.86 -10.32
C GLY A 101 0.59 -11.05 -11.26
N ALA A 102 0.63 -12.29 -10.74
CA ALA A 102 0.86 -13.50 -11.53
C ALA A 102 -0.29 -13.89 -12.48
N LYS A 103 -1.44 -13.20 -12.45
CA LYS A 103 -2.62 -13.53 -13.28
C LYS A 103 -2.75 -12.71 -14.56
N HIS A 104 -1.89 -11.70 -14.80
CA HIS A 104 -1.98 -10.83 -15.98
C HIS A 104 -0.85 -10.99 -17.01
N THR A 105 0.21 -11.75 -16.73
CA THR A 105 1.25 -12.06 -17.73
C THR A 105 1.01 -13.44 -18.32
N LYS A 106 0.02 -13.52 -19.22
CA LYS A 106 -0.03 -14.58 -20.23
C LYS A 106 0.40 -13.99 -21.57
N VAL A 107 1.43 -14.62 -22.11
CA VAL A 107 1.85 -14.71 -23.52
C VAL A 107 2.71 -13.58 -24.12
N HIS A 108 3.71 -14.04 -24.89
CA HIS A 108 4.77 -13.38 -25.67
C HIS A 108 6.11 -13.26 -24.93
N LYS A 109 7.20 -13.91 -25.33
CA LYS A 109 7.57 -14.51 -26.62
C LYS A 109 8.75 -15.47 -26.35
N LEU A 110 8.59 -16.75 -26.66
CA LEU A 110 9.69 -17.69 -26.86
C LEU A 110 9.63 -18.04 -28.34
N LEU A 111 10.48 -17.36 -29.11
CA LEU A 111 11.15 -17.73 -30.35
C LEU A 111 12.00 -16.53 -30.76
#